data_AF-A0A0C3JPT9-F1
#
_entry.id   AF-A0A0C3JPT9-F1
#
_cell.length_a   1.000
_cell.length_b   1.000
_cell.length_c   1.000
_cell.angle_alpha   90.00
_cell.angle_beta   90.00
_cell.angle_gamma   90.00
#
_symmetry.space_group_name_H-M   'P 1'
#
loop_
_entity.id
_entity.type
_entity.pdbx_description
1 polymer ?
#
loop_
_entity_poly.entity_id
_entity_poly.type
_entity_poly.pdbx_seq_one_letter_code
_entity_poly.pdbx_strand_id
1 'polypeptide(L)'
;MQAIRLARSRVALRRLTTAAHAPVSPTAAPAQSVIPLSNMEAQWEQMSKSDQALVHRQLEELQKKDWKQLSIDEKKAAYYVAFGPHGPRAPVSPPGQGLKIFFATSGLIGVAAMTYFAIRSFAPPPPKTLNREWEEASNERAREAKLNPITGISSEGYSGKGFVTNK
;
A
#
# COMPACT_ATOMS: atom_id res chain seq x y z
N MET A 1 -44.31 68.90 -15.84
CA MET A 1 -43.18 69.84 -15.68
C MET A 1 -42.22 69.24 -14.66
N GLN A 2 -41.21 68.47 -15.09
CA GLN A 2 -40.17 67.94 -14.21
C GLN A 2 -38.81 68.30 -14.82
N ALA A 3 -38.01 69.06 -14.08
CA ALA A 3 -36.74 69.62 -14.53
C ALA A 3 -35.61 68.59 -14.37
N ILE A 4 -34.83 68.39 -15.43
CA ILE A 4 -33.62 67.56 -15.45
C ILE A 4 -32.48 68.36 -14.82
N ARG A 5 -31.98 67.93 -13.66
CA ARG A 5 -30.74 68.43 -13.04
C ARG A 5 -29.54 67.69 -13.63
N LEU A 6 -28.69 68.39 -14.37
CA LEU A 6 -27.36 67.95 -14.77
C LEU A 6 -26.41 67.97 -13.56
N ALA A 7 -25.86 66.82 -13.17
CA ALA A 7 -24.77 66.73 -12.20
C ALA A 7 -23.43 66.66 -12.96
N ARG A 8 -22.57 67.67 -12.76
CA ARG A 8 -21.18 67.71 -13.26
C ARG A 8 -20.31 66.75 -12.44
N SER A 9 -19.66 65.79 -13.09
CA SER A 9 -18.58 64.99 -12.49
C SER A 9 -17.36 65.86 -12.17
N ARG A 10 -16.90 65.83 -10.91
CA ARG A 10 -15.62 66.40 -10.50
C ARG A 10 -14.51 65.37 -10.75
N VAL A 11 -13.53 65.73 -11.56
CA VAL A 11 -12.32 64.92 -11.78
C VAL A 11 -11.38 65.12 -10.58
N ALA A 12 -11.01 64.03 -9.92
CA ALA A 12 -10.01 64.03 -8.85
C ALA A 12 -8.61 63.85 -9.45
N LEU A 13 -7.72 64.83 -9.27
CA LEU A 13 -6.30 64.71 -9.61
C LEU A 13 -5.59 63.82 -8.58
N ARG A 14 -5.08 62.67 -9.02
CA ARG A 14 -4.19 61.81 -8.22
C ARG A 14 -2.76 62.38 -8.25
N ARG A 15 -2.23 62.75 -7.09
CA ARG A 15 -0.80 63.04 -6.88
C ARG A 15 -0.02 61.72 -6.81
N LEU A 16 1.02 61.59 -7.63
CA LEU A 16 2.01 60.52 -7.53
C LEU A 16 3.09 60.93 -6.52
N THR A 17 3.22 60.18 -5.43
CA THR A 17 4.34 60.28 -4.48
C THR A 17 5.35 59.19 -4.82
N THR A 18 6.56 59.59 -5.22
CA THR A 18 7.72 58.70 -5.35
C THR A 18 8.24 58.32 -3.96
N ALA A 19 8.05 57.06 -3.55
CA ALA A 19 8.63 56.51 -2.32
C ALA A 19 10.11 56.16 -2.56
N ALA A 20 11.01 56.76 -1.78
CA ALA A 20 12.42 56.41 -1.77
C ALA A 20 12.61 55.00 -1.17
N HIS A 21 13.36 54.13 -1.86
CA HIS A 21 13.74 52.82 -1.35
C HIS A 21 14.77 52.97 -0.22
N ALA A 22 14.43 52.48 0.97
CA ALA A 22 15.38 52.33 2.05
C ALA A 22 16.39 51.20 1.72
N PRO A 23 17.68 51.35 2.05
CA PRO A 23 18.65 50.28 1.86
C PRO A 23 18.31 49.12 2.79
N VAL A 24 17.96 47.98 2.20
CA VAL A 24 17.84 46.71 2.92
C VAL A 24 19.24 46.22 3.31
N SER A 25 19.53 46.22 4.61
CA SER A 25 20.73 45.56 5.14
C SER A 25 20.71 44.08 4.74
N PRO A 26 21.83 43.51 4.24
CA PRO A 26 21.90 42.08 3.99
C PRO A 26 21.76 41.38 5.35
N THR A 27 20.63 40.72 5.56
CA THR A 27 20.48 39.81 6.70
C THR A 27 21.48 38.69 6.47
N ALA A 28 22.51 38.62 7.32
CA ALA A 28 23.46 37.52 7.29
C ALA A 28 22.67 36.20 7.34
N ALA A 29 22.84 35.34 6.33
CA ALA A 29 22.23 34.03 6.34
C ALA A 29 22.63 33.34 7.65
N PRO A 30 21.68 32.69 8.37
CA PRO A 30 22.04 31.93 9.55
C PRO A 30 23.12 30.92 9.15
N ALA A 31 24.22 30.86 9.92
CA ALA A 31 25.29 29.90 9.71
C ALA A 31 24.65 28.51 9.58
N GLN A 32 24.77 27.88 8.40
CA GLN A 32 24.20 26.56 8.15
C GLN A 32 24.81 25.61 9.17
N SER A 33 24.00 25.12 10.11
CA SER A 33 24.45 24.16 11.11
C SER A 33 24.86 22.89 10.36
N VAL A 34 26.16 22.58 10.39
CA VAL A 34 26.72 21.37 9.79
C VAL A 34 26.01 20.17 10.38
N ILE A 35 25.34 19.38 9.54
CA ILE A 35 24.63 18.18 9.99
C ILE A 35 25.69 17.09 10.16
N PRO A 36 25.74 16.39 11.31
CA PRO A 36 26.65 15.29 11.51
C PRO A 36 26.36 14.17 10.50
N LEU A 37 27.38 13.73 9.76
CA LEU A 37 27.26 12.69 8.73
C LEU A 37 27.46 11.27 9.29
N SER A 38 27.51 11.12 10.61
CA SER A 38 27.59 9.82 11.26
C SER A 38 26.21 9.15 11.25
N ASN A 39 26.17 7.87 10.89
CA ASN A 39 24.94 7.07 10.89
C ASN A 39 23.79 7.63 10.01
N MET A 40 24.13 8.25 8.88
CA MET A 40 23.16 8.84 7.95
C MET A 40 22.09 7.86 7.48
N GLU A 41 22.39 6.56 7.39
CA GLU A 41 21.44 5.53 6.94
C GLU A 41 20.19 5.46 7.84
N ALA A 42 20.35 5.61 9.14
CA ALA A 42 19.24 5.59 10.10
C ALA A 42 18.51 6.94 10.18
N GLN A 43 19.24 8.04 10.03
CA GLN A 43 18.69 9.38 10.18
C GLN A 43 17.93 9.84 8.93
N TRP A 44 18.39 9.44 7.74
CA TRP A 44 17.87 9.93 6.45
C TRP A 44 16.35 9.84 6.30
N GLU A 45 15.75 8.72 6.73
CA GLU A 45 14.31 8.50 6.64
C GLU A 45 13.50 9.43 7.57
N GLN A 46 14.09 9.87 8.68
CA GLN A 46 13.44 10.72 9.68
C GLN A 46 13.69 12.22 9.42
N MET A 47 14.61 12.56 8.53
CA MET A 47 14.97 13.94 8.22
C MET A 47 13.91 14.65 7.37
N SER A 48 13.76 15.95 7.62
CA SER A 48 12.93 16.80 6.78
C SER A 48 13.54 16.97 5.37
N LYS A 49 12.72 17.33 4.39
CA LYS A 49 13.21 17.59 3.02
C LYS A 49 14.21 18.75 2.94
N SER A 50 14.08 19.74 3.81
CA SER A 50 15.06 20.82 3.92
C SER A 50 16.40 20.31 4.45
N ASP A 51 16.39 19.44 5.47
CA ASP A 51 17.63 18.92 6.05
C ASP A 51 18.33 17.96 5.07
N GLN A 52 17.56 17.13 4.35
CA GLN A 52 18.09 16.30 3.26
C GLN A 52 18.79 17.17 2.20
N ALA A 53 18.21 18.32 1.82
CA ALA A 53 18.82 19.25 0.88
C ALA A 53 20.11 19.90 1.42
N LEU A 54 20.17 20.19 2.73
CA LEU A 54 21.39 20.69 3.38
C LEU A 54 22.49 19.62 3.38
N VAL A 55 22.18 18.37 3.70
CA VAL A 55 23.14 17.24 3.61
C VAL A 55 23.65 17.06 2.19
N HIS A 56 22.77 17.16 1.19
CA HIS A 56 23.19 17.11 -0.22
C HIS A 56 24.23 18.18 -0.54
N ARG A 57 23.97 19.44 -0.19
CA ARG A 57 24.92 20.54 -0.40
C ARG A 57 26.23 20.32 0.36
N GLN A 58 26.16 19.87 1.61
CA GLN A 58 27.34 19.58 2.43
C GLN A 58 28.20 18.47 1.81
N LEU A 59 27.58 17.37 1.35
CA LEU A 59 28.28 16.27 0.68
C LEU A 59 28.88 16.70 -0.66
N GLU A 60 28.18 17.54 -1.43
CA GLU A 60 28.72 18.11 -2.67
C GLU A 60 30.00 18.91 -2.44
N GLU A 61 30.04 19.77 -1.41
CA GLU A 61 31.25 20.52 -1.07
C GLU A 61 32.39 19.63 -0.56
N LEU A 62 32.07 18.54 0.14
CA LEU A 62 33.06 17.56 0.59
C LEU A 62 33.63 16.74 -0.57
N GLN A 63 32.80 16.37 -1.54
CA GLN A 63 33.19 15.56 -2.70
C GLN A 63 34.09 16.31 -3.70
N LYS A 64 34.10 17.65 -3.67
CA LYS A 64 35.05 18.49 -4.44
C LYS A 64 36.50 18.42 -3.92
N LYS A 65 36.70 18.00 -2.66
CA LYS A 65 38.03 17.89 -2.03
C LYS A 65 38.70 16.57 -2.37
N ASP A 66 39.94 16.36 -1.90
CA ASP A 66 40.64 15.08 -2.06
C ASP A 66 39.93 13.95 -1.28
N TRP A 67 39.57 12.88 -1.98
CA TRP A 67 38.82 11.75 -1.43
C TRP A 67 39.61 10.91 -0.43
N LYS A 68 40.94 11.06 -0.39
CA LYS A 68 41.77 10.44 0.65
C LYS A 68 41.55 11.08 2.03
N GLN A 69 41.06 12.32 2.06
CA GLN A 69 40.83 13.07 3.30
C GLN A 69 39.41 12.88 3.86
N LEU A 70 38.49 12.33 3.06
CA LEU A 70 37.14 11.98 3.51
C LEU A 70 37.19 10.82 4.51
N SER A 71 36.53 11.02 5.65
CA SER A 71 36.29 9.99 6.65
C SER A 71 35.43 8.84 6.08
N ILE A 72 35.47 7.69 6.76
CA ILE A 72 34.68 6.53 6.34
C ILE A 72 33.17 6.81 6.42
N ASP A 73 32.74 7.59 7.41
CA ASP A 73 31.34 7.93 7.62
C ASP A 73 30.84 8.88 6.52
N GLU A 74 31.63 9.87 6.11
CA GLU A 74 31.31 10.74 4.97
C GLU A 74 31.17 9.95 3.67
N LYS A 75 32.03 8.95 3.47
CA LYS A 75 31.94 8.05 2.29
C LYS A 75 30.68 7.20 2.32
N LYS A 76 30.34 6.62 3.48
CA LYS A 76 29.11 5.84 3.66
C LYS A 76 27.87 6.72 3.48
N ALA A 77 27.86 7.91 4.05
CA ALA A 77 26.81 8.90 3.88
C ALA A 77 26.63 9.28 2.40
N ALA A 78 27.72 9.60 1.69
CA ALA A 78 27.68 9.89 0.26
C ALA A 78 27.09 8.71 -0.54
N TYR A 79 27.53 7.50 -0.26
CA TYR A 79 27.02 6.30 -0.91
C TYR A 79 25.54 6.05 -0.62
N TYR A 80 25.11 6.16 0.65
CA TYR A 80 23.72 5.96 1.03
C TYR A 80 22.80 7.05 0.47
N VAL A 81 23.21 8.32 0.49
CA VAL A 81 22.43 9.42 -0.10
C VAL A 81 22.30 9.23 -1.62
N ALA A 82 23.36 8.81 -2.31
CA ALA A 82 23.33 8.58 -3.75
C ALA A 82 22.64 7.28 -4.16
N PHE A 83 22.77 6.19 -3.39
CA PHE A 83 22.42 4.82 -3.80
C PHE A 83 21.62 3.99 -2.77
N GLY A 84 21.25 4.58 -1.63
CA GLY A 84 20.42 3.94 -0.59
C GLY A 84 18.96 3.71 -0.99
N PRO A 85 18.23 2.83 -0.30
CA PRO A 85 16.87 2.39 -0.63
C PRO A 85 15.80 3.45 -0.28
N HIS A 86 15.91 4.65 -0.83
CA HIS A 86 15.02 5.78 -0.60
C HIS A 86 14.57 6.42 -1.91
N GLY A 87 13.59 7.33 -1.83
CA GLY A 87 13.04 8.02 -2.99
C GLY A 87 12.52 7.03 -4.05
N PRO A 88 12.96 7.13 -5.32
CA PRO A 88 12.56 6.18 -6.37
C PRO A 88 13.03 4.74 -6.15
N ARG A 89 14.00 4.51 -5.26
CA ARG A 89 14.56 3.19 -4.93
C ARG A 89 14.06 2.63 -3.61
N ALA A 90 13.01 3.23 -3.04
CA ALA A 90 12.34 2.68 -1.87
C ALA A 90 11.74 1.30 -2.20
N PRO A 91 11.93 0.29 -1.32
CA PRO A 91 11.42 -1.05 -1.57
C PRO A 91 9.89 -1.03 -1.57
N VAL A 92 9.28 -1.69 -2.56
CA VAL A 92 7.82 -1.83 -2.66
C VAL A 92 7.26 -2.56 -1.44
N SER A 93 8.01 -3.53 -0.93
CA SER A 93 7.67 -4.26 0.29
C SER A 93 8.69 -3.96 1.40
N PRO A 94 8.37 -3.10 2.37
CA PRO A 94 9.24 -2.88 3.51
C PRO A 94 9.35 -4.15 4.39
N PRO A 95 10.42 -4.25 5.20
CA PRO A 95 10.60 -5.36 6.12
C PRO A 95 9.36 -5.59 7.00
N GLY A 96 8.96 -6.86 7.14
CA GLY A 96 7.80 -7.26 7.94
C GLY A 96 6.44 -7.08 7.26
N GLN A 97 6.34 -6.49 6.06
CA GLN A 97 5.06 -6.36 5.36
C GLN A 97 4.49 -7.73 4.97
N GLY A 98 5.33 -8.70 4.56
CA GLY A 98 4.87 -10.05 4.21
C GLY A 98 4.13 -10.77 5.34
N LEU A 99 4.63 -10.67 6.58
CA LEU A 99 3.95 -11.23 7.75
C LEU A 99 2.63 -10.52 8.03
N LYS A 100 2.60 -9.18 7.91
CA LYS A 100 1.35 -8.41 8.07
C LYS A 100 0.29 -8.86 7.05
N ILE A 101 0.67 -9.03 5.79
CA ILE A 101 -0.23 -9.50 4.72
C ILE A 101 -0.72 -10.92 5.00
N PHE A 102 0.18 -11.82 5.39
CA PHE A 102 -0.17 -13.20 5.72
C PHE A 102 -1.23 -13.28 6.84
N PHE A 103 -1.00 -12.59 7.96
CA PHE A 103 -1.94 -12.60 9.08
C PHE A 103 -3.25 -11.89 8.75
N ALA A 104 -3.21 -10.76 8.03
CA ALA A 104 -4.42 -10.07 7.59
C ALA A 104 -5.28 -10.97 6.68
N THR A 105 -4.65 -11.63 5.72
CA THR A 105 -5.35 -12.52 4.76
C THR A 105 -5.92 -13.74 5.47
N SER A 106 -5.12 -14.37 6.35
CA SER A 106 -5.55 -15.52 7.15
C SER A 106 -6.70 -15.15 8.09
N GLY A 107 -6.66 -13.96 8.68
CA GLY A 107 -7.74 -13.42 9.49
C GLY A 107 -9.04 -13.27 8.71
N LEU A 108 -8.98 -12.74 7.48
CA LEU A 108 -10.17 -12.61 6.62
C LEU A 108 -10.75 -13.97 6.21
N ILE A 109 -9.90 -14.96 5.90
CA ILE A 109 -10.33 -16.34 5.64
C ILE A 109 -11.01 -16.92 6.89
N GLY A 110 -10.44 -16.68 8.08
CA GLY A 110 -11.02 -17.09 9.36
C GLY A 110 -12.40 -16.47 9.59
N VAL A 111 -12.55 -15.16 9.36
CA VAL A 111 -13.84 -14.47 9.46
C VAL A 111 -14.85 -15.06 8.48
N ALA A 112 -14.46 -15.28 7.21
CA ALA A 112 -15.34 -15.88 6.21
C ALA A 112 -15.81 -17.28 6.62
N ALA A 113 -14.91 -18.12 7.14
CA ALA A 113 -15.25 -19.44 7.65
C ALA A 113 -16.20 -19.36 8.85
N MET A 114 -15.93 -18.47 9.81
CA MET A 114 -16.80 -18.24 10.96
C MET A 114 -18.21 -17.81 10.53
N THR A 115 -18.32 -16.86 9.59
CA THR A 115 -19.61 -16.43 9.05
C THR A 115 -20.34 -17.58 8.34
N TYR A 116 -19.64 -18.36 7.53
CA TYR A 116 -20.21 -19.53 6.87
C TYR A 116 -20.77 -20.55 7.87
N PHE A 117 -19.98 -20.94 8.87
CA PHE A 117 -20.42 -21.92 9.87
C PHE A 117 -21.52 -21.38 10.78
N ALA A 118 -21.50 -20.08 11.10
CA ALA A 118 -22.57 -19.43 11.84
C ALA A 118 -23.88 -19.43 11.06
N ILE A 119 -23.87 -19.16 9.75
CA ILE A 119 -25.09 -19.26 8.92
C ILE A 119 -25.52 -20.73 8.78
N ARG A 120 -24.56 -21.64 8.58
CA ARG A 120 -24.84 -23.07 8.37
C ARG A 120 -25.45 -23.75 9.60
N SER A 121 -25.16 -23.26 10.81
CA SER A 121 -25.71 -23.83 12.05
C SER A 121 -27.23 -23.61 12.20
N PHE A 122 -27.79 -22.60 11.53
CA PHE A 122 -29.23 -22.33 11.50
C PHE A 122 -29.98 -23.07 10.38
N ALA A 123 -29.29 -23.83 9.53
CA ALA A 123 -29.92 -24.52 8.41
C ALA A 123 -30.65 -25.81 8.85
N PRO A 124 -31.73 -26.19 8.15
CA PRO A 124 -32.50 -27.40 8.46
C PRO A 124 -31.65 -28.69 8.34
N PRO A 125 -32.11 -29.79 8.95
CA PRO A 125 -31.44 -31.08 8.82
C PRO A 125 -31.36 -31.51 7.34
N PRO A 126 -30.32 -32.29 6.98
CA PRO A 126 -30.17 -32.78 5.62
C PRO A 126 -31.36 -33.68 5.21
N PRO A 127 -31.66 -33.78 3.90
CA PRO A 127 -32.65 -34.71 3.38
C PRO A 127 -32.39 -36.15 3.85
N LYS A 128 -33.47 -36.91 4.08
CA LYS A 128 -33.40 -38.32 4.48
C LYS A 128 -32.67 -39.21 3.48
N THR A 129 -32.54 -38.77 2.23
CA THR A 129 -31.86 -39.49 1.15
C THR A 129 -30.34 -39.31 1.16
N LEU A 130 -29.81 -38.39 1.98
CA LEU A 130 -28.37 -38.21 2.16
C LEU A 130 -27.86 -39.05 3.34
N ASN A 131 -28.04 -40.37 3.22
CA ASN A 131 -27.48 -41.35 4.15
C ASN A 131 -27.00 -42.59 3.39
N ARG A 132 -26.12 -43.36 4.04
CA ARG A 132 -25.48 -44.55 3.46
C ARG A 132 -26.49 -45.59 2.98
N GLU A 133 -27.51 -45.87 3.80
CA GLU A 133 -28.56 -46.86 3.50
C GLU A 133 -29.32 -46.53 2.22
N TRP A 134 -29.76 -45.27 2.07
CA TRP A 134 -30.50 -44.83 0.89
C TRP A 134 -29.62 -44.83 -0.36
N GLU A 135 -28.34 -44.46 -0.22
CA GLU A 135 -27.37 -44.50 -1.32
C GLU A 135 -27.11 -45.95 -1.79
N GLU A 136 -27.06 -46.92 -0.88
CA GLU A 136 -26.94 -48.35 -1.19
C GLU A 136 -28.20 -48.92 -1.83
N ALA A 137 -29.38 -48.61 -1.30
CA ALA A 137 -30.65 -48.99 -1.92
C ALA A 137 -30.81 -48.36 -3.32
N SER A 138 -30.30 -47.15 -3.53
CA SER A 138 -30.26 -46.50 -4.85
C SER A 138 -29.32 -47.24 -5.81
N ASN A 139 -28.21 -47.77 -5.32
CA ASN A 139 -27.32 -48.62 -6.10
C ASN A 139 -27.99 -49.93 -6.52
N GLU A 140 -28.70 -50.60 -5.61
CA GLU A 140 -29.43 -51.84 -5.89
C GLU A 140 -30.47 -51.60 -6.98
N ARG A 141 -31.33 -50.59 -6.80
CA ARG A 141 -32.33 -50.20 -7.81
C ARG A 141 -31.70 -49.86 -9.16
N ALA A 142 -30.54 -49.23 -9.17
CA ALA A 142 -29.85 -48.89 -10.41
C ALA A 142 -29.30 -50.11 -11.15
N ARG A 143 -28.85 -51.14 -10.42
CA ARG A 143 -28.46 -52.43 -11.00
C ARG A 143 -29.67 -53.18 -11.55
N GLU A 144 -30.79 -53.17 -10.82
CA GLU A 144 -32.07 -53.74 -11.29
C GLU A 144 -32.54 -53.08 -12.58
N ALA A 145 -32.48 -51.74 -12.64
CA ALA A 145 -32.85 -50.95 -13.80
C ALA A 145 -31.78 -50.91 -14.91
N LYS A 146 -30.66 -51.63 -14.75
CA LYS A 146 -29.52 -51.68 -15.69
C LYS A 146 -28.99 -50.29 -16.08
N LEU A 147 -28.92 -49.36 -15.13
CA LEU A 147 -28.38 -48.03 -15.37
C LEU A 147 -26.88 -48.11 -15.70
N ASN A 148 -26.47 -47.41 -16.75
CA ASN A 148 -25.10 -47.34 -17.24
C ASN A 148 -24.41 -48.72 -17.39
N PRO A 149 -24.90 -49.60 -18.28
CA PRO A 149 -24.44 -50.98 -18.39
C PRO A 149 -23.08 -51.16 -19.09
N ILE A 150 -22.52 -50.11 -19.71
CA ILE A 150 -21.24 -50.21 -20.43
C ILE A 150 -20.07 -49.83 -19.53
N THR A 151 -20.21 -48.78 -18.71
CA THR A 151 -19.11 -48.21 -17.91
C THR A 151 -19.45 -47.94 -16.45
N GLY A 152 -20.73 -48.10 -16.07
CA GLY A 152 -21.23 -47.68 -14.78
C GLY A 152 -21.65 -48.84 -13.89
N ILE A 153 -22.53 -48.54 -12.95
CA ILE A 153 -22.85 -49.45 -11.85
C ILE A 153 -23.37 -50.84 -12.27
N SER A 154 -23.94 -50.93 -13.46
CA SER A 154 -24.47 -52.17 -14.03
C SER A 154 -23.53 -52.85 -15.03
N SER A 155 -22.32 -52.32 -15.25
CA SER A 155 -21.36 -52.91 -16.17
C SER A 155 -20.70 -54.16 -15.58
N GLU A 156 -20.31 -55.07 -16.48
CA GLU A 156 -19.55 -56.25 -16.10
C GLU A 156 -18.22 -55.85 -15.46
N GLY A 157 -17.88 -56.44 -14.31
CA GLY A 157 -16.66 -56.11 -13.57
C GLY A 157 -16.65 -54.78 -12.82
N TYR A 158 -17.80 -54.08 -12.68
CA TYR A 158 -17.84 -52.81 -11.94
C TYR A 158 -17.51 -52.99 -10.43
N SER A 159 -16.43 -52.35 -9.99
CA SER A 159 -15.91 -52.40 -8.60
C SER A 159 -15.98 -51.06 -7.84
N GLY A 160 -16.61 -50.03 -8.43
CA GLY A 160 -16.75 -48.72 -7.82
C GLY A 160 -17.84 -48.65 -6.75
N LYS A 161 -17.87 -47.52 -6.01
CA LYS A 161 -18.85 -47.29 -4.92
C LYS A 161 -20.27 -46.93 -5.43
N GLY A 162 -20.47 -46.73 -6.74
CA GLY A 162 -21.75 -46.26 -7.28
C GLY A 162 -22.12 -44.87 -6.76
N PHE A 163 -23.37 -44.69 -6.32
CA PHE A 163 -23.89 -43.49 -5.66
C PHE A 163 -23.47 -43.34 -4.18
N VAL A 164 -22.60 -44.25 -3.75
CA VAL A 164 -21.71 -44.30 -2.59
C VAL A 164 -20.98 -43.02 -2.15
N THR A 165 -21.62 -41.94 -1.66
CA THR A 165 -20.88 -40.72 -1.26
C THR A 165 -20.48 -40.66 0.22
N ASN A 166 -21.31 -41.15 1.13
CA ASN A 166 -20.98 -41.14 2.56
C ASN A 166 -19.91 -42.21 2.90
N LYS A 167 -18.91 -41.81 3.69
CA LYS A 167 -17.82 -42.67 4.18
C LYS A 167 -18.26 -43.49 5.38
#